data_AF-A0A3S0H4H0-F1
#
_entry.id   AF-A0A3S0H4H0-F1
#
_cell.length_a   1.000
_cell.length_b   1.000
_cell.length_c   1.000
_cell.angle_alpha   90.00
_cell.angle_beta   90.00
_cell.angle_gamma   90.00
#
_symmetry.space_group_name_H-M   'P 1'
#
loop_
_entity.id
_entity.type
_entity.pdbx_description
1 polymer ?
#
loop_
_entity_poly.entity_id
_entity_poly.type
_entity_poly.pdbx_seq_one_letter_code
_entity_poly.pdbx_strand_id
1 'polypeptide(L)'
;MPLRLPTPPRLFRAAPLLLLLPALPAAAQQAGDTLSVACPVPQVPEPCVDLDARRSIDPAAGPLTYRWQMGDGTTLTGPVISHCYRERKRYLIQLDVLDERTGQLRQAEQTYPVDFTLEPLIDFTLSTDTVRVGQAVVFDASQAQIPPCTNTVVLWDFRDGLVTNGRRVTHAFRKPGRFEVRMSLRANGPDPCPDSHCVSRPIVVLP
;
A
#
# COMPACT_ATOMS: atom_id res chain seq x y z
N MET A 1 24.98 -11.13 -18.56
CA MET A 1 25.35 -9.79 -18.06
C MET A 1 24.26 -9.33 -17.08
N PRO A 2 24.57 -8.88 -15.86
CA PRO A 2 23.54 -8.55 -14.87
C PRO A 2 22.90 -7.17 -15.14
N LEU A 3 21.57 -7.09 -15.04
CA LEU A 3 20.78 -5.88 -15.29
C LEU A 3 20.88 -4.87 -14.13
N ARG A 4 21.05 -3.59 -14.47
CA ARG A 4 20.76 -2.41 -13.62
C ARG A 4 19.81 -1.46 -14.34
N LEU A 5 18.97 -0.75 -13.59
CA LEU A 5 18.01 0.24 -14.09
C LEU A 5 18.58 1.68 -14.02
N PRO A 6 18.38 2.54 -15.02
CA PRO A 6 18.61 3.99 -14.92
C PRO A 6 17.32 4.84 -14.80
N THR A 7 17.54 6.04 -14.27
CA THR A 7 16.66 7.10 -13.73
C THR A 7 15.87 7.95 -14.76
N PRO A 8 14.81 8.68 -14.33
CA PRO A 8 14.04 9.60 -15.19
C PRO A 8 14.62 11.04 -15.29
N PRO A 9 14.31 11.79 -16.38
CA PRO A 9 14.87 13.12 -16.67
C PRO A 9 14.13 14.31 -16.00
N ARG A 10 14.81 15.48 -16.02
CA ARG A 10 14.48 16.74 -15.31
C ARG A 10 13.73 17.79 -16.15
N LEU A 11 12.82 18.49 -15.43
CA LEU A 11 12.50 19.94 -15.38
C LEU A 11 12.04 20.72 -16.62
N PHE A 12 10.95 21.50 -16.44
CA PHE A 12 10.83 22.86 -16.97
C PHE A 12 10.40 23.85 -15.87
N ARG A 13 11.15 24.95 -15.76
CA ARG A 13 10.90 26.11 -14.88
C ARG A 13 9.99 27.10 -15.61
N ALA A 14 8.97 27.62 -14.91
CA ALA A 14 8.29 28.86 -15.27
C ALA A 14 8.38 29.83 -14.08
N ALA A 15 8.78 31.07 -14.36
CA ALA A 15 8.97 32.14 -13.38
C ALA A 15 7.62 32.83 -13.05
N PRO A 16 7.35 33.27 -11.81
CA PRO A 16 6.08 33.88 -11.45
C PRO A 16 6.12 35.41 -11.57
N LEU A 17 5.01 35.97 -12.04
CA LEU A 17 4.71 37.40 -12.10
C LEU A 17 4.15 37.85 -10.72
N LEU A 18 4.80 38.79 -10.04
CA LEU A 18 4.40 39.27 -8.71
C LEU A 18 3.29 40.34 -8.82
N LEU A 19 2.09 40.03 -8.32
CA LEU A 19 1.00 41.00 -8.11
C LEU A 19 0.77 41.17 -6.60
N LEU A 20 0.95 42.39 -6.09
CA LEU A 20 0.67 42.77 -4.70
C LEU A 20 -0.82 43.02 -4.50
N LEU A 21 -1.48 42.19 -3.67
CA LEU A 21 -2.86 42.35 -3.23
C LEU A 21 -2.89 42.88 -1.78
N PRO A 22 -3.85 43.75 -1.41
CA PRO A 22 -3.98 44.27 -0.05
C PRO A 22 -4.46 43.18 0.93
N ALA A 23 -3.92 43.23 2.15
CA ALA A 23 -4.21 42.25 3.20
C ALA A 23 -5.67 42.37 3.72
N LEU A 24 -6.44 41.31 3.53
CA LEU A 24 -7.74 41.09 4.18
C LEU A 24 -7.51 40.75 5.67
N PRO A 25 -8.37 41.21 6.60
CA PRO A 25 -8.26 40.85 8.01
C PRO A 25 -8.45 39.34 8.19
N ALA A 26 -7.58 38.74 8.98
CA ALA A 26 -7.62 37.31 9.31
C ALA A 26 -8.93 36.97 10.03
N ALA A 27 -9.85 36.35 9.30
CA ALA A 27 -10.96 35.62 9.89
C ALA A 27 -10.38 34.46 10.72
N ALA A 28 -10.77 34.40 11.99
CA ALA A 28 -10.39 33.34 12.90
C ALA A 28 -10.73 31.96 12.31
N GLN A 29 -9.70 31.12 12.08
CA GLN A 29 -9.92 29.73 11.71
C GLN A 29 -10.64 29.03 12.88
N GLN A 30 -11.92 28.71 12.69
CA GLN A 30 -12.62 27.79 13.58
C GLN A 30 -11.92 26.43 13.54
N ALA A 31 -11.66 25.87 14.72
CA ALA A 31 -11.15 24.52 14.89
C ALA A 31 -12.19 23.51 14.36
N GLY A 32 -12.02 23.09 13.12
CA GLY A 32 -12.94 22.15 12.49
C GLY A 32 -12.70 21.97 11.00
N ASP A 33 -11.45 21.77 10.56
CA ASP A 33 -11.19 21.27 9.20
C ASP A 33 -9.73 20.84 8.98
N THR A 34 -9.28 19.84 9.74
CA THR A 34 -8.12 19.04 9.32
C THR A 34 -8.50 17.57 9.26
N LEU A 35 -8.92 17.17 8.07
CA LEU A 35 -8.80 15.82 7.51
C LEU A 35 -9.63 14.74 8.24
N SER A 36 -10.95 14.87 8.16
CA SER A 36 -11.81 13.69 8.07
C SER A 36 -11.59 13.01 6.71
N VAL A 37 -10.42 12.39 6.53
CA VAL A 37 -10.30 11.35 5.51
C VAL A 37 -11.17 10.22 6.05
N ALA A 38 -12.30 9.97 5.39
CA ALA A 38 -13.12 8.79 5.66
C ALA A 38 -12.20 7.59 5.75
N CYS A 39 -12.44 6.70 6.71
CA CYS A 39 -11.62 5.52 6.86
C CYS A 39 -12.17 4.45 5.90
N PRO A 40 -11.58 4.26 4.70
CA PRO A 40 -12.13 3.28 3.77
C PRO A 40 -11.97 1.90 4.39
N VAL A 41 -13.00 1.06 4.21
CA VAL A 41 -12.95 -0.35 4.62
C VAL A 41 -11.69 -0.97 4.01
N PRO A 42 -10.89 -1.70 4.79
CA PRO A 42 -9.71 -2.30 4.26
C PRO A 42 -9.98 -3.20 3.04
N GLN A 43 -9.40 -2.85 1.90
CA GLN A 43 -9.36 -3.72 0.73
C GLN A 43 -8.15 -4.64 0.88
N VAL A 44 -8.36 -5.95 0.83
CA VAL A 44 -7.23 -6.89 0.76
C VAL A 44 -6.60 -6.75 -0.62
N PRO A 45 -5.31 -6.38 -0.75
CA PRO A 45 -4.67 -6.34 -2.06
C PRO A 45 -4.65 -7.75 -2.65
N GLU A 46 -5.19 -7.93 -3.86
CA GLU A 46 -4.98 -9.16 -4.60
C GLU A 46 -3.49 -9.26 -4.97
N PRO A 47 -2.82 -10.40 -4.76
CA PRO A 47 -1.43 -10.58 -5.13
C PRO A 47 -1.31 -10.63 -6.66
N CYS A 48 -1.08 -9.47 -7.25
CA CYS A 48 -0.86 -9.29 -8.68
C CYS A 48 0.63 -9.34 -9.02
N VAL A 49 0.94 -9.91 -10.19
CA VAL A 49 2.29 -9.96 -10.75
C VAL A 49 2.28 -9.33 -12.14
N ASP A 50 3.24 -8.43 -12.37
CA ASP A 50 3.52 -7.87 -13.69
C ASP A 50 4.75 -8.57 -14.28
N LEU A 51 4.63 -9.06 -15.52
CA LEU A 51 5.70 -9.76 -16.23
C LEU A 51 6.01 -9.07 -17.54
N ASP A 52 7.29 -8.83 -17.81
CA ASP A 52 7.78 -8.18 -19.03
C ASP A 52 8.86 -9.03 -19.71
N ALA A 53 8.52 -9.59 -20.87
CA ALA A 53 9.42 -10.40 -21.70
C ALA A 53 10.11 -9.60 -22.83
N ARG A 54 9.87 -8.29 -22.95
CA ARG A 54 10.45 -7.46 -24.04
C ARG A 54 11.98 -7.43 -24.01
N ARG A 55 12.59 -7.67 -22.85
CA ARG A 55 14.05 -7.66 -22.67
C ARG A 55 14.72 -8.98 -23.02
N SER A 56 13.96 -10.00 -23.43
CA SER A 56 14.46 -11.35 -23.73
C SER A 56 14.73 -11.59 -25.22
N ILE A 57 14.78 -10.53 -26.03
CA ILE A 57 14.77 -10.61 -27.50
C ILE A 57 16.17 -10.44 -28.09
N ASP A 58 16.58 -11.39 -28.94
CA ASP A 58 17.64 -11.18 -29.93
C ASP A 58 17.09 -10.28 -31.07
N PRO A 59 17.70 -9.11 -31.35
CA PRO A 59 17.26 -8.20 -32.41
C PRO A 59 17.09 -8.85 -33.79
N ALA A 60 17.70 -10.01 -34.04
CA ALA A 60 17.61 -10.75 -35.29
C ALA A 60 16.40 -11.72 -35.37
N ALA A 61 15.57 -11.83 -34.33
CA ALA A 61 14.56 -12.89 -34.21
C ALA A 61 13.28 -12.69 -35.07
N GLY A 62 13.06 -11.52 -35.70
CA GLY A 62 11.83 -11.29 -36.46
C GLY A 62 10.58 -11.20 -35.55
N PRO A 63 9.34 -11.37 -36.09
CA PRO A 63 8.12 -11.29 -35.29
C PRO A 63 8.03 -12.44 -34.28
N LEU A 64 7.75 -12.09 -33.02
CA LEU A 64 7.66 -13.03 -31.90
C LEU A 64 6.24 -13.08 -31.33
N THR A 65 5.77 -14.28 -31.04
CA THR A 65 4.50 -14.53 -30.33
C THR A 65 4.79 -14.99 -28.91
N TYR A 66 4.11 -14.40 -27.93
CA TYR A 66 4.28 -14.67 -26.50
C TYR A 66 3.01 -15.28 -25.92
N ARG A 67 3.17 -16.41 -25.24
CA ARG A 67 2.08 -17.06 -24.51
C ARG A 67 2.53 -17.38 -23.10
N TRP A 68 1.77 -16.92 -22.12
CA TRP A 68 2.00 -17.12 -20.71
C TRP A 68 0.97 -18.10 -20.15
N GLN A 69 1.44 -19.08 -19.40
CA GLN A 69 0.60 -19.98 -18.61
C GLN A 69 0.85 -19.65 -17.14
N MET A 70 -0.19 -19.21 -16.42
CA MET A 70 -0.02 -18.65 -15.08
C MET A 70 -0.02 -19.72 -13.97
N GLY A 71 -0.18 -20.99 -14.31
CA GLY A 71 -0.20 -22.11 -13.36
C GLY A 71 -1.51 -22.27 -12.56
N ASP A 72 -2.48 -21.37 -12.76
CA ASP A 72 -3.83 -21.42 -12.18
C ASP A 72 -4.92 -21.79 -13.23
N GLY A 73 -4.51 -22.14 -14.44
CA GLY A 73 -5.38 -22.39 -15.58
C GLY A 73 -5.56 -21.18 -16.52
N THR A 74 -5.11 -19.99 -16.11
CA THR A 74 -5.16 -18.79 -16.95
C THR A 74 -4.04 -18.80 -17.99
N THR A 75 -4.38 -18.43 -19.22
CA THR A 75 -3.42 -18.20 -20.30
C THR A 75 -3.51 -16.75 -20.78
N LEU A 76 -2.38 -16.07 -20.87
CA LEU A 76 -2.28 -14.69 -21.34
C LEU A 76 -1.36 -14.61 -22.56
N THR A 77 -1.50 -13.54 -23.33
CA THR A 77 -0.67 -13.31 -24.52
C THR A 77 -0.13 -11.89 -24.53
N GLY A 78 1.01 -11.72 -25.19
CA GLY A 78 1.67 -10.43 -25.32
C GLY A 78 2.99 -10.34 -24.56
N PRO A 79 3.82 -9.35 -24.91
CA PRO A 79 5.17 -9.23 -24.38
C PRO A 79 5.20 -8.66 -22.95
N VAL A 80 4.11 -8.06 -22.49
CA VAL A 80 3.92 -7.58 -21.12
C VAL A 80 2.52 -7.99 -20.68
N ILE A 81 2.39 -8.58 -19.49
CA ILE A 81 1.11 -8.99 -18.90
C ILE A 81 1.05 -8.62 -17.42
N SER A 82 -0.18 -8.57 -16.89
CA SER A 82 -0.48 -8.47 -15.47
C SER A 82 -1.48 -9.56 -15.10
N HIS A 83 -1.30 -10.21 -13.95
CA HIS A 83 -2.18 -11.29 -13.48
C HIS A 83 -2.30 -11.31 -11.96
N CYS A 84 -3.51 -11.52 -11.45
CA CYS A 84 -3.78 -11.58 -10.01
C CYS A 84 -4.25 -12.97 -9.60
N TYR A 85 -3.66 -13.53 -8.55
CA TYR A 85 -3.98 -14.86 -8.06
C TYR A 85 -5.02 -14.83 -6.93
N ARG A 86 -5.95 -15.78 -6.98
CA ARG A 86 -7.04 -15.90 -5.99
C ARG A 86 -6.79 -16.94 -4.90
N GLU A 87 -5.96 -17.95 -5.16
CA GLU A 87 -5.75 -19.07 -4.25
C GLU A 87 -4.31 -19.17 -3.73
N ARG A 88 -4.16 -19.79 -2.55
CA ARG A 88 -2.86 -19.99 -1.92
C ARG A 88 -2.16 -21.15 -2.59
N LYS A 89 -1.13 -20.85 -3.36
CA LYS A 89 -0.34 -21.87 -4.03
C LYS A 89 0.97 -21.28 -4.52
N ARG A 90 1.94 -22.16 -4.72
CA ARG A 90 3.07 -21.84 -5.60
C ARG A 90 2.61 -22.07 -7.03
N TYR A 91 2.55 -20.99 -7.80
CA TYR A 91 2.21 -21.05 -9.21
C TYR A 91 3.48 -21.17 -10.03
N LEU A 92 3.53 -22.17 -10.90
CA LEU A 92 4.55 -22.28 -11.92
C LEU A 92 4.09 -21.46 -13.11
N ILE A 93 4.74 -20.33 -13.35
CA ILE A 93 4.51 -19.48 -14.50
C ILE A 93 5.42 -19.96 -15.62
N GLN A 94 4.84 -20.25 -16.77
CA GLN A 94 5.57 -20.66 -17.97
C GLN A 94 5.35 -19.63 -19.08
N LEU A 95 6.45 -19.18 -19.67
CA LEU A 95 6.46 -18.35 -20.87
C LEU A 95 6.90 -19.21 -22.06
N ASP A 96 6.06 -19.27 -23.09
CA ASP A 96 6.38 -19.78 -24.40
C ASP A 96 6.59 -18.60 -25.36
N VAL A 97 7.76 -18.52 -26.01
CA VAL A 97 8.07 -17.53 -27.05
C VAL A 97 8.31 -18.27 -28.37
N LEU A 98 7.46 -18.00 -29.36
CA LEU A 98 7.57 -18.56 -30.71
C LEU A 98 8.17 -17.50 -31.65
N ASP A 99 9.25 -17.87 -32.32
CA ASP A 99 9.77 -17.16 -33.48
C ASP A 99 9.03 -17.65 -34.74
N GLU A 100 8.16 -16.80 -35.29
CA GLU A 100 7.32 -17.14 -36.44
C GLU A 100 8.13 -17.34 -37.73
N ARG A 101 9.34 -16.77 -37.81
CA ARG A 101 10.20 -16.88 -38.99
C ARG A 101 10.94 -18.21 -39.00
N THR A 102 11.42 -18.66 -37.84
CA THR A 102 12.18 -19.91 -37.74
C THR A 102 11.35 -21.10 -37.27
N GLY A 103 10.13 -20.86 -36.76
CA GLY A 103 9.30 -21.86 -36.10
C GLY A 103 9.85 -22.30 -34.74
N GLN A 104 10.87 -21.62 -34.22
CA GLN A 104 11.55 -22.01 -32.99
C GLN A 104 10.74 -21.61 -31.77
N LEU A 105 10.46 -22.58 -30.91
CA LEU A 105 9.82 -22.37 -29.61
C LEU A 105 10.89 -22.32 -28.50
N ARG A 106 10.86 -21.27 -27.68
CA ARG A 106 11.67 -21.14 -26.48
C ARG A 106 10.77 -21.06 -25.26
N GLN A 107 11.23 -21.65 -24.16
CA GLN A 107 10.45 -21.73 -22.93
C GLN A 107 11.26 -21.18 -21.75
N ALA A 108 10.57 -20.50 -20.84
CA ALA A 108 11.12 -20.06 -19.57
C ALA A 108 10.09 -20.30 -18.47
N GLU A 109 10.56 -20.67 -17.28
CA GLU A 109 9.71 -20.95 -16.13
C GLU A 109 10.15 -20.14 -14.93
N GLN A 110 9.18 -19.68 -14.14
CA GLN A 110 9.39 -18.98 -12.89
C GLN A 110 8.35 -19.45 -11.88
N THR A 111 8.79 -19.82 -10.68
CA THR A 111 7.86 -20.08 -9.58
C THR A 111 7.51 -18.77 -8.87
N TYR A 112 6.21 -18.49 -8.75
CA TYR A 112 5.68 -17.37 -7.98
C TYR A 112 4.96 -17.91 -6.73
N PRO A 113 5.53 -17.74 -5.52
CA PRO A 113 4.87 -18.15 -4.29
C PRO A 113 3.77 -17.15 -3.94
N VAL A 114 2.51 -17.58 -4.04
CA VAL A 114 1.40 -16.84 -3.45
C VAL A 114 1.21 -17.40 -2.05
N ASP A 115 1.89 -16.75 -1.11
CA ASP A 115 1.85 -17.09 0.31
C ASP A 115 0.82 -16.24 1.05
N PHE A 116 -0.06 -16.91 1.77
CA PHE A 116 -1.13 -16.35 2.60
C PHE A 116 -0.93 -16.74 4.08
N THR A 117 0.28 -17.10 4.51
CA THR A 117 0.58 -17.43 5.92
C THR A 117 0.20 -16.31 6.90
N LEU A 118 0.05 -15.09 6.38
CA LEU A 118 -0.36 -13.91 7.13
C LEU A 118 -1.61 -13.32 6.46
N GLU A 119 -2.76 -13.44 7.11
CA GLU A 119 -3.97 -12.72 6.68
C GLU A 119 -3.78 -11.21 6.96
N PRO A 120 -4.34 -10.32 6.11
CA PRO A 120 -4.38 -8.91 6.42
C PRO A 120 -5.16 -8.69 7.73
N LEU A 121 -4.46 -8.22 8.74
CA LEU A 121 -5.03 -7.88 10.03
C LEU A 121 -4.83 -6.40 10.23
N ILE A 122 -5.91 -5.64 10.16
CA ILE A 122 -5.89 -4.19 10.39
C ILE A 122 -6.80 -3.93 11.59
N ASP A 123 -6.24 -4.26 12.74
CA ASP A 123 -6.93 -4.10 14.02
C ASP A 123 -5.91 -3.76 15.12
N PHE A 124 -6.42 -3.30 16.25
CA PHE A 124 -5.63 -3.04 17.45
C PHE A 124 -6.42 -3.36 18.70
N THR A 125 -5.74 -3.64 19.80
CA THR A 125 -6.36 -3.83 21.11
C THR A 125 -6.12 -2.63 22.01
N LEU A 126 -7.05 -2.45 22.95
CA LEU A 126 -6.99 -1.46 24.01
C LEU A 126 -6.82 -2.18 25.35
N SER A 127 -6.05 -1.62 26.27
CA SER A 127 -6.03 -2.13 27.65
C SER A 127 -7.38 -1.95 28.36
N THR A 128 -8.15 -0.93 27.97
CA THR A 128 -9.52 -0.65 28.43
C THR A 128 -10.18 0.36 27.48
N ASP A 129 -11.50 0.34 27.40
CA ASP A 129 -12.32 1.28 26.60
C ASP A 129 -12.84 2.47 27.43
N THR A 130 -12.59 2.49 28.74
CA THR A 130 -13.07 3.52 29.66
C THR A 130 -11.99 3.91 30.67
N VAL A 131 -11.65 5.20 30.75
CA VAL A 131 -10.61 5.73 31.66
C VAL A 131 -11.01 7.07 32.27
N ARG A 132 -10.28 7.52 33.29
CA ARG A 132 -10.35 8.90 33.80
C ARG A 132 -9.34 9.82 33.14
N VAL A 133 -9.55 11.13 33.21
CA VAL A 133 -8.57 12.13 32.76
C VAL A 133 -7.19 11.84 33.38
N GLY A 134 -6.16 11.87 32.54
CA GLY A 134 -4.77 11.64 32.94
C GLY A 134 -4.38 10.17 33.12
N GLN A 135 -5.34 9.23 33.10
CA GLN A 135 -5.04 7.81 33.13
C GLN A 135 -4.54 7.33 31.76
N ALA A 136 -3.47 6.54 31.78
CA ALA A 136 -2.85 6.00 30.59
C ALA A 136 -3.62 4.78 30.03
N VAL A 137 -3.71 4.71 28.70
CA VAL A 137 -4.23 3.57 27.95
C VAL A 137 -3.17 3.07 26.99
N VAL A 138 -3.03 1.75 26.92
CA VAL A 138 -2.15 1.08 25.98
C VAL A 138 -2.94 0.71 24.73
N PHE A 139 -2.41 1.09 23.57
CA PHE A 139 -2.93 0.78 22.25
C PHE A 139 -1.93 -0.16 21.57
N ASP A 140 -2.39 -1.34 21.17
CA ASP A 140 -1.52 -2.40 20.65
C ASP A 140 -1.99 -2.88 19.27
N ALA A 141 -1.25 -2.49 18.25
CA ALA A 141 -1.35 -2.94 16.86
C ALA A 141 -0.16 -3.84 16.47
N SER A 142 0.43 -4.55 17.43
CA SER A 142 1.60 -5.40 17.19
C SER A 142 1.34 -6.50 16.15
N GLN A 143 0.11 -6.97 16.03
CA GLN A 143 -0.29 -7.97 15.03
C GLN A 143 -0.73 -7.35 13.69
N ALA A 144 -0.80 -6.01 13.58
CA ALA A 144 -1.31 -5.37 12.38
C ALA A 144 -0.36 -5.55 11.18
N GLN A 145 -0.89 -6.03 10.06
CA GLN A 145 -0.13 -6.38 8.87
C GLN A 145 -1.02 -6.42 7.63
N ILE A 146 -0.43 -6.12 6.48
CA ILE A 146 -1.10 -6.26 5.18
C ILE A 146 -0.09 -6.84 4.20
N PRO A 147 0.03 -8.17 4.09
CA PRO A 147 0.85 -8.77 3.05
C PRO A 147 0.27 -8.46 1.66
N PRO A 148 1.09 -8.26 0.62
CA PRO A 148 2.55 -8.41 0.59
C PRO A 148 3.34 -7.16 1.07
N CYS A 149 2.67 -6.12 1.59
CA CYS A 149 3.31 -4.87 1.95
C CYS A 149 4.41 -5.06 3.02
N THR A 150 5.65 -4.75 2.63
CA THR A 150 6.79 -4.69 3.54
C THR A 150 6.98 -3.28 4.10
N ASN A 151 7.71 -3.14 5.22
CA ASN A 151 8.01 -1.85 5.87
C ASN A 151 6.78 -1.00 6.23
N THR A 152 5.80 -1.61 6.90
CA THR A 152 4.59 -0.92 7.36
C THR A 152 4.84 -0.08 8.62
N VAL A 153 4.26 1.12 8.64
CA VAL A 153 4.24 2.07 9.75
C VAL A 153 2.80 2.20 10.26
N VAL A 154 2.62 2.04 11.56
CA VAL A 154 1.37 2.30 12.26
C VAL A 154 1.34 3.76 12.70
N LEU A 155 0.32 4.48 12.27
CA LEU A 155 0.03 5.87 12.66
C LEU A 155 -1.24 5.91 13.50
N TRP A 156 -1.23 6.74 14.53
CA TRP A 156 -2.31 6.95 15.47
C TRP A 156 -2.80 8.39 15.44
N ASP A 157 -4.11 8.57 15.43
CA ASP A 157 -4.78 9.83 15.67
C ASP A 157 -5.78 9.64 16.82
N PHE A 158 -5.49 10.25 17.96
CA PHE A 158 -6.30 10.11 19.18
C PHE A 158 -7.53 11.02 19.19
N ARG A 159 -7.70 11.89 18.18
CA ARG A 159 -8.79 12.89 18.10
C ARG A 159 -8.82 13.91 19.24
N ASP A 160 -7.74 14.02 20.01
CA ASP A 160 -7.53 15.06 21.02
C ASP A 160 -6.51 16.13 20.59
N GLY A 161 -6.09 16.07 19.31
CA GLY A 161 -5.07 16.92 18.72
C GLY A 161 -3.66 16.32 18.71
N LEU A 162 -3.46 15.14 19.31
CA LEU A 162 -2.20 14.42 19.23
C LEU A 162 -2.23 13.29 18.20
N VAL A 163 -1.13 13.20 17.45
CA VAL A 163 -0.82 12.10 16.53
C VAL A 163 0.51 11.47 16.92
N THR A 164 0.62 10.15 16.79
CA THR A 164 1.86 9.43 17.08
C THR A 164 2.05 8.26 16.12
N ASN A 165 3.18 7.59 16.20
CA ASN A 165 3.48 6.39 15.44
C ASN A 165 4.07 5.29 16.34
N GLY A 166 3.97 4.05 15.89
CA GLY A 166 4.51 2.89 16.60
C GLY A 166 3.49 1.76 16.72
N ARG A 167 3.96 0.51 16.77
CA ARG A 167 3.07 -0.67 16.84
C ARG A 167 2.37 -0.81 18.19
N ARG A 168 3.01 -0.33 19.27
CA ARG A 168 2.44 -0.27 20.61
C ARG A 168 2.74 1.09 21.20
N VAL A 169 1.71 1.81 21.61
CA VAL A 169 1.83 3.18 22.15
C VAL A 169 0.99 3.34 23.41
N THR A 170 1.39 4.28 24.26
CA THR A 170 0.64 4.65 25.47
C THR A 170 0.21 6.10 25.35
N HIS A 171 -1.06 6.38 25.67
CA HIS A 171 -1.62 7.73 25.61
C HIS A 171 -2.52 8.03 26.81
N ALA A 172 -2.58 9.29 27.23
CA ALA A 172 -3.42 9.76 28.33
C ALA A 172 -4.19 11.01 27.90
N PHE A 173 -5.52 10.95 27.99
CA PHE A 173 -6.40 12.04 27.58
C PHE A 173 -6.48 13.13 28.65
N ARG A 174 -6.40 14.39 28.23
CA ARG A 174 -6.38 15.56 29.13
C ARG A 174 -7.76 16.18 29.37
N LYS A 175 -8.77 15.73 28.62
CA LYS A 175 -10.14 16.24 28.69
C LYS A 175 -11.12 15.05 28.73
N PRO A 176 -12.21 15.14 29.49
CA PRO A 176 -13.27 14.15 29.43
C PRO A 176 -13.98 14.24 28.08
N GLY A 177 -14.58 13.12 27.66
CA GLY A 177 -15.27 13.02 26.38
C GLY A 177 -15.15 11.62 25.76
N ARG A 178 -15.82 11.44 24.63
CA ARG A 178 -15.69 10.23 23.81
C ARG A 178 -14.76 10.53 22.63
N PHE A 179 -13.69 9.76 22.51
CA PHE A 179 -12.71 9.92 21.43
C PHE A 179 -12.75 8.71 20.51
N GLU A 180 -12.88 8.93 19.21
CA GLU A 180 -12.83 7.88 18.18
C GLU A 180 -11.39 7.71 17.70
N VAL A 181 -10.61 6.95 18.46
CA VAL A 181 -9.18 6.75 18.19
C VAL A 181 -9.01 5.99 16.89
N ARG A 182 -8.22 6.55 15.97
CA ARG A 182 -7.97 5.99 14.65
C ARG A 182 -6.55 5.46 14.57
N MET A 183 -6.43 4.20 14.15
CA MET A 183 -5.18 3.59 13.71
C MET A 183 -5.18 3.54 12.17
N SER A 184 -4.05 3.87 11.54
CA SER A 184 -3.85 3.65 10.11
C SER A 184 -2.52 2.96 9.85
N LEU A 185 -2.53 2.01 8.92
CA LEU A 185 -1.33 1.32 8.45
C LEU A 185 -0.90 1.92 7.11
N ARG A 186 0.36 2.34 7.02
CA ARG A 186 0.98 2.83 5.78
C ARG A 186 2.19 1.98 5.43
N ALA A 187 2.28 1.51 4.20
CA ALA A 187 3.47 0.81 3.70
C ALA A 187 4.40 1.81 2.99
N ASN A 188 5.72 1.68 3.21
CA ASN A 188 6.72 2.40 2.45
C ASN A 188 7.50 1.40 1.58
N GLY A 189 7.20 1.32 0.27
CA GLY A 189 7.85 0.38 -0.64
C GLY A 189 7.57 0.68 -2.13
N PRO A 190 8.32 0.04 -3.05
CA PRO A 190 8.10 0.19 -4.50
C PRO A 190 6.86 -0.54 -5.02
N ASP A 191 6.21 -1.37 -4.18
CA ASP A 191 5.04 -2.19 -4.51
C ASP A 191 3.71 -1.38 -4.44
N PRO A 192 2.65 -1.82 -5.15
CA PRO A 192 1.35 -1.17 -5.12
C PRO A 192 0.66 -1.48 -3.79
N CYS A 193 1.02 -0.75 -2.74
CA CYS A 193 0.24 -0.62 -1.52
C CYS A 193 -0.37 0.79 -1.52
N PRO A 194 -1.39 1.07 -2.37
CA PRO A 194 -1.73 2.42 -2.75
C PRO A 194 -2.63 3.11 -1.71
N ASP A 195 -3.22 2.37 -0.79
CA ASP A 195 -4.27 2.88 0.10
C ASP A 195 -3.90 2.79 1.58
N SER A 196 -4.10 3.89 2.29
CA SER A 196 -4.05 3.88 3.75
C SER A 196 -5.28 3.15 4.28
N HIS A 197 -5.07 1.98 4.88
CA HIS A 197 -6.12 1.29 5.59
C HIS A 197 -6.16 1.74 7.04
N CYS A 198 -7.35 1.86 7.61
CA CYS A 198 -7.49 2.28 8.98
C CYS A 198 -8.63 1.54 9.68
N VAL A 199 -8.62 1.65 11.00
CA VAL A 199 -9.65 1.15 11.91
C VAL A 199 -9.81 2.19 13.01
N SER A 200 -11.04 2.37 13.50
CA SER A 200 -11.31 3.27 14.62
C SER A 200 -12.00 2.51 15.75
N ARG A 201 -11.66 2.83 17.00
CA ARG A 201 -12.34 2.32 18.19
C ARG A 201 -12.61 3.47 19.16
N PRO A 202 -13.81 3.51 19.78
CA PRO A 202 -14.14 4.51 20.77
C PRO A 202 -13.40 4.27 22.07
N ILE A 203 -13.07 5.35 22.76
CA ILE A 203 -12.70 5.38 24.17
C ILE A 203 -13.51 6.44 24.90
N VAL A 204 -14.00 6.10 26.10
CA VAL A 204 -14.75 7.00 26.96
C VAL A 204 -13.83 7.50 28.07
N VAL A 205 -13.63 8.81 28.13
CA VAL A 205 -12.84 9.48 29.16
C VAL A 205 -13.79 10.17 30.12
N LEU A 206 -13.86 9.62 31.32
CA LEU A 206 -14.59 10.17 32.45
C LEU A 206 -13.77 11.32 33.09
N PRO A 207 -14.43 12.25 33.78
CA PRO A 207 -13.77 13.25 34.61
C PRO A 207 -12.81 12.63 35.64
#